data_AF-A0A2D9QSF9-F1
#
_entry.id   AF-A0A2D9QSF9-F1
#
_cell.length_a   1.000
_cell.length_b   1.000
_cell.length_c   1.000
_cell.angle_alpha   90.00
_cell.angle_beta   90.00
_cell.angle_gamma   90.00
#
_symmetry.space_group_name_H-M   'P 1'
#
loop_
_entity.id
_entity.type
_entity.pdbx_description
1 polymer ?
#
loop_
_entity_poly.entity_id
_entity_poly.type
_entity_poly.pdbx_seq_one_letter_code
_entity_poly.pdbx_strand_id
1 'polypeptide(L)'
;GVAHAVSSLGGTDFQDYAFKAAKCIGTNYKTFPDTHGSAILGMGWTALGAAVDKASFRNLMDNHIWYFSLAHCPNGTFYFQPNRDPNAQDYHAAPRLSASAVIALILSIKHKSLRIMGAKDE
;
A
#
# COMPACT_ATOMS: atom_id res chain seq x y z
N GLY A 1 -4.98 3.97 -10.34
CA GLY A 1 -4.63 4.96 -9.31
C GLY A 1 -3.24 5.49 -9.50
N VAL A 2 -2.23 4.82 -8.94
CA VAL A 2 -0.83 5.31 -8.87
C VAL A 2 -0.26 5.76 -10.22
N ALA A 3 -0.35 4.93 -11.26
CA ALA A 3 0.18 5.27 -12.59
C ALA A 3 -0.43 6.57 -13.16
N HIS A 4 -1.72 6.81 -12.92
CA HIS A 4 -2.37 8.06 -13.33
C HIS A 4 -1.91 9.25 -12.48
N ALA A 5 -1.70 9.04 -11.18
CA ALA A 5 -1.23 10.08 -10.27
C ALA A 5 0.17 10.60 -10.61
N VAL A 6 1.06 9.73 -11.11
CA VAL A 6 2.47 10.06 -11.38
C VAL A 6 2.75 10.39 -12.85
N SER A 7 1.78 10.20 -13.74
CA SER A 7 1.95 10.45 -15.17
C SER A 7 1.96 11.95 -15.47
N SER A 8 2.91 12.37 -16.30
CA SER A 8 2.97 13.73 -16.86
C SER A 8 2.10 13.93 -18.11
N LEU A 9 1.57 12.84 -18.69
CA LEU A 9 0.94 12.86 -20.02
C LEU A 9 -0.57 13.08 -20.00
N GLY A 10 -1.23 12.94 -18.85
CA GLY A 10 -2.70 12.84 -18.79
C GLY A 10 -3.44 13.99 -18.11
N GLY A 11 -2.75 15.09 -17.79
CA GLY A 11 -3.38 16.31 -17.29
C GLY A 11 -4.33 16.09 -16.10
N THR A 12 -5.44 16.82 -16.09
CA THR A 12 -6.47 16.77 -15.04
C THR A 12 -7.22 15.45 -15.00
N ASP A 13 -7.51 14.85 -16.15
CA ASP A 13 -8.31 13.62 -16.23
C ASP A 13 -7.65 12.45 -15.49
N PHE A 14 -6.33 12.34 -15.59
CA PHE A 14 -5.57 11.31 -14.88
C PHE A 14 -5.55 11.57 -13.38
N GLN A 15 -5.44 12.82 -12.97
CA GLN A 15 -5.53 13.18 -11.55
C GLN A 15 -6.91 12.86 -10.99
N ASP A 16 -7.98 13.19 -11.71
CA ASP A 16 -9.36 12.90 -11.31
C ASP A 16 -9.59 11.39 -11.18
N TYR A 17 -9.08 10.59 -12.13
CA TYR A 17 -9.14 9.14 -12.03
C TYR A 17 -8.33 8.61 -10.83
N ALA A 18 -7.15 9.17 -10.58
CA ALA A 18 -6.33 8.80 -9.44
C ALA A 18 -7.04 9.09 -8.10
N PHE A 19 -7.66 10.26 -7.97
CA PHE A 19 -8.49 10.63 -6.82
C PHE A 19 -9.70 9.71 -6.65
N LYS A 20 -10.40 9.39 -7.75
CA LYS A 20 -11.53 8.45 -7.72
C LYS A 20 -11.09 7.07 -7.25
N ALA A 21 -9.95 6.58 -7.73
CA ALA A 21 -9.38 5.30 -7.30
C ALA A 21 -8.99 5.32 -5.81
N ALA A 22 -8.37 6.40 -5.32
CA ALA A 22 -7.99 6.56 -3.92
C ALA A 22 -9.22 6.52 -3.00
N LYS A 23 -10.28 7.26 -3.34
CA LYS A 23 -11.56 7.22 -2.63
C LYS A 23 -12.19 5.84 -2.61
N CYS A 24 -12.15 5.11 -3.73
CA CYS A 24 -12.63 3.73 -3.80
C CYS A 24 -11.90 2.83 -2.79
N ILE A 25 -10.57 2.93 -2.71
CA ILE A 25 -9.77 2.18 -1.74
C ILE A 25 -10.15 2.58 -0.31
N GLY A 26 -10.22 3.88 -0.03
CA GLY A 26 -10.58 4.40 1.29
C GLY A 26 -11.94 3.89 1.78
N THR A 27 -12.93 3.84 0.90
CA THR A 27 -14.28 3.33 1.23
C THR A 27 -14.33 1.80 1.39
N ASN A 28 -13.47 1.07 0.67
CA ASN A 28 -13.45 -0.40 0.65
C ASN A 28 -12.23 -0.97 1.37
N TYR A 29 -11.88 -0.40 2.53
CA TYR A 29 -10.64 -0.73 3.24
C TYR A 29 -10.52 -2.22 3.63
N LYS A 30 -11.64 -2.95 3.83
CA LYS A 30 -11.66 -4.31 4.41
C LYS A 30 -10.85 -5.35 3.64
N THR A 31 -10.59 -5.13 2.35
CA THR A 31 -9.83 -6.06 1.50
C THR A 31 -8.34 -5.71 1.43
N PHE A 32 -7.86 -4.76 2.23
CA PHE A 32 -6.50 -4.26 2.15
C PHE A 32 -5.41 -5.35 2.29
N PRO A 33 -5.44 -6.22 3.31
CA PRO A 33 -4.49 -7.34 3.41
C PRO A 33 -4.94 -8.59 2.61
N ASP A 34 -6.12 -8.57 1.98
CA ASP A 34 -6.72 -9.71 1.29
C ASP A 34 -6.74 -9.48 -0.23
N THR A 35 -5.55 -9.46 -0.85
CA THR A 35 -5.40 -9.25 -2.30
C THR A 35 -4.98 -10.52 -3.02
N HIS A 36 -5.51 -10.72 -4.22
CA HIS A 36 -5.24 -11.90 -5.05
C HIS A 36 -3.80 -11.93 -5.58
N GLY A 37 -3.13 -13.08 -5.47
CA GLY A 37 -1.83 -13.40 -6.10
C GLY A 37 -0.59 -12.99 -5.30
N SER A 38 -0.61 -11.84 -4.63
CA SER A 38 0.40 -11.44 -3.64
C SER A 38 -0.18 -10.36 -2.73
N ALA A 39 -0.52 -10.71 -1.50
CA ALA A 39 -0.98 -9.76 -0.49
C ALA A 39 0.06 -8.71 -0.15
N ILE A 40 1.33 -9.09 -0.11
CA ILE A 40 2.42 -8.16 0.20
C ILE A 40 2.48 -7.07 -0.86
N LEU A 41 2.54 -7.43 -2.15
CA LEU A 41 2.58 -6.44 -3.22
C LEU A 41 1.25 -5.68 -3.35
N GLY A 42 0.12 -6.37 -3.24
CA GLY A 42 -1.20 -5.75 -3.31
C GLY A 42 -1.42 -4.71 -2.22
N MET A 43 -0.98 -4.96 -0.98
CA MET A 43 -0.98 -3.94 0.08
C MET A 43 -0.13 -2.75 -0.28
N GLY A 44 1.11 -2.97 -0.76
CA GLY A 44 2.01 -1.88 -1.15
C GLY A 44 1.38 -0.97 -2.21
N TRP A 45 0.84 -1.55 -3.28
CA TRP A 45 0.19 -0.80 -4.35
C TRP A 45 -1.10 -0.13 -3.92
N THR A 46 -1.89 -0.79 -3.07
CA THR A 46 -3.14 -0.23 -2.53
C THR A 46 -2.86 0.97 -1.64
N ALA A 47 -1.86 0.88 -0.77
CA ALA A 47 -1.44 1.98 0.09
C ALA A 47 -0.93 3.19 -0.72
N LEU A 48 -0.07 2.95 -1.72
CA LEU A 48 0.38 4.00 -2.65
C LEU A 48 -0.79 4.62 -3.42
N GLY A 49 -1.77 3.82 -3.83
CA GLY A 49 -2.97 4.29 -4.51
C GLY A 49 -3.86 5.14 -3.62
N ALA A 50 -4.06 4.74 -2.36
CA ALA A 50 -4.81 5.51 -1.38
C ALA A 50 -4.11 6.82 -1.03
N ALA A 51 -2.77 6.85 -1.01
CA ALA A 51 -1.95 8.01 -0.64
C ALA A 51 -2.14 9.24 -1.55
N VAL A 52 -2.73 9.06 -2.75
CA VAL A 52 -3.12 10.17 -3.62
C VAL A 52 -4.12 11.09 -2.91
N ASP A 53 -5.02 10.53 -2.11
CA ASP A 53 -5.93 11.28 -1.24
C ASP A 53 -5.60 11.03 0.24
N LYS A 54 -5.17 12.09 0.95
CA LYS A 54 -4.75 11.99 2.36
C LYS A 54 -5.84 11.41 3.26
N ALA A 55 -7.12 11.76 3.02
CA ALA A 55 -8.23 11.28 3.82
C ALA A 55 -8.46 9.77 3.61
N SER A 56 -8.43 9.31 2.35
CA SER A 56 -8.54 7.90 2.00
C SER A 56 -7.39 7.07 2.59
N PHE A 57 -6.15 7.55 2.49
CA PHE A 57 -5.00 6.88 3.11
C PHE A 57 -5.13 6.82 4.62
N ARG A 58 -5.54 7.92 5.27
CA ARG A 58 -5.72 7.93 6.72
C ARG A 58 -6.79 6.94 7.15
N ASN A 59 -7.94 6.92 6.48
CA ASN A 59 -9.00 5.96 6.76
C ASN A 59 -8.53 4.52 6.58
N LEU A 60 -7.78 4.22 5.50
CA LEU A 60 -7.20 2.90 5.27
C LEU A 60 -6.30 2.46 6.42
N MET A 61 -5.37 3.33 6.85
CA MET A 61 -4.40 3.01 7.89
C MET A 61 -5.05 2.88 9.27
N ASP A 62 -6.00 3.75 9.62
CA ASP A 62 -6.69 3.72 10.91
C ASP A 62 -7.47 2.43 11.11
N ASN A 63 -8.09 1.90 10.06
CA ASN A 63 -8.82 0.64 10.12
C ASN A 63 -7.92 -0.62 10.14
N HIS A 64 -6.60 -0.46 9.98
CA HIS A 64 -5.63 -1.59 9.93
C HIS A 64 -4.49 -1.48 10.95
N ILE A 65 -4.59 -0.59 11.94
CA ILE A 65 -3.58 -0.49 13.02
C ILE A 65 -3.35 -1.85 13.68
N TRP A 66 -4.43 -2.60 13.94
CA TRP A 66 -4.38 -3.93 14.55
C TRP A 66 -3.56 -4.92 13.69
N TYR A 67 -3.68 -4.85 12.37
CA TYR A 67 -3.02 -5.76 11.44
C TYR A 67 -1.50 -5.59 11.51
N PHE A 68 -1.02 -4.35 11.47
CA PHE A 68 0.41 -4.06 11.61
C PHE A 68 0.94 -4.38 13.01
N SER A 69 0.14 -4.13 14.04
CA SER A 69 0.54 -4.40 15.43
C SER A 69 0.73 -5.89 15.70
N LEU A 70 -0.16 -6.74 15.17
CA LEU A 70 -0.05 -8.19 15.30
C LEU A 70 1.07 -8.80 14.45
N ALA A 71 1.40 -8.15 13.32
CA ALA A 71 2.46 -8.60 12.43
C ALA A 71 3.87 -8.20 12.89
N HIS A 72 4.00 -7.29 13.86
CA HIS A 72 5.27 -6.75 14.32
C HIS A 72 6.04 -7.74 15.21
N CYS A 73 7.27 -8.05 14.82
CA CYS A 73 8.16 -8.94 15.54
C CYS A 73 9.04 -8.18 16.54
N PRO A 74 9.52 -8.81 17.63
CA PRO A 74 10.38 -8.16 18.63
C PRO A 74 11.68 -7.54 18.08
N ASN A 75 12.17 -8.02 16.94
CA ASN A 75 13.37 -7.52 16.28
C ASN A 75 13.09 -6.34 15.32
N GLY A 76 11.89 -5.76 15.33
CA GLY A 76 11.52 -4.63 14.47
C GLY A 76 11.09 -5.02 13.05
N THR A 77 11.13 -6.31 12.70
CA THR A 77 10.63 -6.81 11.42
C THR A 77 9.12 -7.04 11.46
N PHE A 78 8.52 -7.31 10.31
CA PHE A 78 7.13 -7.69 10.20
C PHE A 78 6.99 -9.04 9.50
N TYR A 79 6.03 -9.83 9.98
CA TYR A 79 5.71 -11.14 9.44
C TYR A 79 4.19 -11.35 9.38
N PHE A 80 3.71 -11.84 8.24
CA PHE A 80 2.29 -12.10 8.03
C PHE A 80 1.98 -13.58 8.11
N GLN A 81 0.80 -13.89 8.66
CA GLN A 81 0.23 -15.23 8.63
C GLN A 81 -0.17 -15.61 7.20
N PRO A 82 -0.33 -16.92 6.91
CA PRO A 82 -0.94 -17.35 5.66
C PRO A 82 -2.27 -16.63 5.42
N ASN A 83 -2.49 -16.23 4.17
CA ASN A 83 -3.70 -15.54 3.71
C ASN A 83 -4.43 -16.42 2.67
N ARG A 84 -5.43 -15.87 1.98
CA ARG A 84 -6.17 -16.59 0.93
C ARG A 84 -5.41 -16.70 -0.40
N ASP A 85 -4.09 -16.50 -0.42
CA ASP A 85 -3.29 -16.68 -1.63
C ASP A 85 -3.31 -18.16 -2.05
N PRO A 86 -3.94 -18.52 -3.19
CA PRO A 86 -4.02 -19.91 -3.64
C PRO A 86 -2.64 -20.47 -4.00
N ASN A 87 -1.67 -19.60 -4.25
CA ASN A 87 -0.27 -19.94 -4.49
C ASN A 87 0.56 -19.16 -3.49
N ALA A 88 0.51 -19.52 -2.20
CA ALA A 88 1.11 -18.85 -1.04
C ALA A 88 2.62 -18.51 -1.17
N GLN A 89 2.95 -17.71 -2.18
CA GLN A 89 4.29 -17.33 -2.62
C GLN A 89 4.84 -16.34 -1.62
N ASP A 90 4.01 -15.41 -1.17
CA ASP A 90 4.36 -14.46 -0.12
C ASP A 90 4.72 -15.14 1.21
N TYR A 91 4.10 -16.27 1.53
CA TYR A 91 4.30 -16.97 2.80
C TYR A 91 5.40 -18.06 2.72
N HIS A 92 5.44 -18.85 1.65
CA HIS A 92 6.34 -20.00 1.52
C HIS A 92 7.60 -19.73 0.70
N ALA A 93 7.54 -18.86 -0.30
CA ALA A 93 8.63 -18.70 -1.27
C ALA A 93 9.34 -17.34 -1.15
N ALA A 94 8.64 -16.31 -0.68
CA ALA A 94 9.18 -14.97 -0.55
C ALA A 94 10.08 -14.87 0.70
N PRO A 95 11.14 -14.06 0.64
CA PRO A 95 11.92 -13.73 1.83
C PRO A 95 11.02 -13.09 2.90
N ARG A 96 11.24 -13.45 4.17
CA ARG A 96 10.55 -12.81 5.31
C ARG A 96 10.69 -11.29 5.30
N LEU A 97 11.78 -10.78 4.73
CA LEU A 97 12.04 -9.35 4.60
C LEU A 97 11.08 -8.62 3.65
N SER A 98 10.39 -9.31 2.72
CA SER A 98 9.47 -8.66 1.78
C SER A 98 8.31 -7.96 2.50
N ALA A 99 7.73 -8.61 3.52
CA ALA A 99 6.68 -8.02 4.35
C ALA A 99 7.18 -6.76 5.08
N SER A 100 8.39 -6.85 5.64
CA SER A 100 9.03 -5.74 6.35
C SER A 100 9.34 -4.57 5.41
N ALA A 101 9.85 -4.84 4.21
CA ALA A 101 10.18 -3.83 3.22
C ALA A 101 8.93 -3.08 2.74
N VAL A 102 7.82 -3.81 2.48
CA VAL A 102 6.56 -3.17 2.09
C VAL A 102 5.97 -2.36 3.22
N ILE A 103 5.98 -2.83 4.46
CA ILE A 103 5.49 -2.03 5.59
C ILE A 103 6.34 -0.78 5.78
N ALA A 104 7.67 -0.90 5.71
CA ALA A 104 8.56 0.25 5.78
C ALA A 104 8.23 1.29 4.70
N LEU A 105 7.95 0.85 3.47
CA LEU A 105 7.48 1.72 2.39
C LEU A 105 6.15 2.40 2.77
N ILE A 106 5.13 1.65 3.19
CA ILE A 106 3.80 2.16 3.54
C ILE A 106 3.88 3.22 4.65
N LEU A 107 4.61 2.93 5.73
CA LEU A 107 4.75 3.85 6.87
C LEU A 107 5.56 5.09 6.49
N SER A 108 6.44 4.98 5.49
CA SER A 108 7.26 6.08 5.00
C SER A 108 6.55 6.99 3.99
N ILE A 109 5.37 6.61 3.50
CA ILE A 109 4.62 7.36 2.46
C ILE A 109 4.46 8.84 2.80
N LYS A 110 4.21 9.15 4.08
CA LYS A 110 4.03 10.52 4.57
C LYS A 110 5.21 11.45 4.29
N HIS A 111 6.41 10.90 4.10
CA HIS A 111 7.64 11.66 3.90
C HIS A 111 7.88 12.05 2.44
N LYS A 112 7.13 11.46 1.49
CA LYS A 112 7.24 11.76 0.04
C LYS A 112 8.67 11.77 -0.51
N SER A 113 9.54 10.90 0.01
CA SER A 113 10.96 10.82 -0.39
C SER A 113 11.21 10.08 -1.71
N LEU A 114 10.21 9.35 -2.24
CA LEU A 114 10.31 8.65 -3.52
C LEU A 114 9.55 9.41 -4.61
N ARG A 115 10.08 9.38 -5.84
CA ARG A 115 9.43 9.99 -7.03
C ARG A 115 8.02 9.49 -7.25
N ILE A 116 7.77 8.19 -7.00
CA ILE A 116 6.42 7.60 -7.10
C ILE A 116 5.40 8.21 -6.11
N MET A 117 5.88 8.94 -5.10
CA MET A 117 5.08 9.64 -4.10
C MET A 117 5.03 11.16 -4.35
N GLY A 118 5.51 11.61 -5.51
CA GLY A 118 5.54 13.02 -5.91
C GLY A 118 6.73 13.81 -5.38
N ALA A 119 7.84 13.16 -5.01
CA ALA A 119 9.09 13.86 -4.74
C ALA A 119 9.51 14.68 -5.97
N LYS A 120 9.96 15.93 -5.78
CA LYS A 120 10.60 16.73 -6.83
C LYS A 120 12.10 16.39 -6.84
N ASP A 121 12.75 16.45 -8.01
CA ASP A 121 14.21 16.57 -7.99
C ASP A 121 14.51 17.95 -7.43
N GLU A 122 15.47 18.02 -6.51
CA GLU A 122 16.03 19.29 -6.02
C GLU A 122 16.64 20.10 -7.17
#